data_AF-A0A950LGA5-F1
#
_entry.id   AF-A0A950LGA5-F1
#
_cell.length_a   1.000
_cell.length_b   1.000
_cell.length_c   1.000
_cell.angle_alpha   90.00
_cell.angle_beta   90.00
_cell.angle_gamma   90.00
#
_symmetry.space_group_name_H-M   'P 1'
#
loop_
_entity.id
_entity.type
_entity.pdbx_description
1 polymer ?
#
loop_
_entity_poly.entity_id
_entity_poly.type
_entity_poly.pdbx_seq_one_letter_code
_entity_poly.pdbx_strand_id
1 'polypeptide(L)'
;MPNTDGPIDPKNATGHSEARKPTTVPPPSAASPELSLPPRRRTFSAAAKLRILAETDRAADTGGIAAILRREGLYSSTLTDWRRQRDAGAFEALKPQRRGPKPVPAQPADADLDQLRRENARLRQRLEHAEAIIEIQKKVAALLGMPMATTAHDETP
;
A
#
# COMPACT_ATOMS: atom_id res chain seq x y z
N MET A 1 -50.23 -15.30 44.65
CA MET A 1 -49.72 -14.81 45.94
C MET A 1 -49.10 -13.45 45.69
N PRO A 2 -49.82 -12.34 45.95
CA PRO A 2 -49.27 -11.00 45.84
C PRO A 2 -48.68 -10.61 47.19
N ASN A 3 -47.46 -10.10 47.25
CA ASN A 3 -46.98 -9.42 48.45
C ASN A 3 -46.58 -7.99 48.10
N THR A 4 -47.38 -7.12 48.69
CA THR A 4 -47.43 -5.67 48.78
C THR A 4 -46.14 -5.04 49.31
N ASP A 5 -45.66 -4.03 48.61
CA ASP A 5 -44.82 -2.96 49.15
C ASP A 5 -45.63 -2.08 50.11
N GLY A 6 -45.05 -1.74 51.26
CA GLY A 6 -45.58 -0.81 52.24
C GLY A 6 -44.44 -0.24 53.10
N PRO A 7 -44.16 1.08 53.08
CA PRO A 7 -42.94 1.67 53.62
C PRO A 7 -43.16 2.25 55.03
N ILE A 8 -42.20 2.09 55.95
CA ILE A 8 -42.22 2.81 57.24
C ILE A 8 -40.77 3.09 57.71
N ASP A 9 -40.34 4.34 57.52
CA ASP A 9 -39.32 5.03 58.31
C ASP A 9 -40.03 5.87 59.42
N PRO A 10 -39.32 6.59 60.31
CA PRO A 10 -38.29 6.16 61.27
C PRO A 10 -38.59 6.75 62.67
N LYS A 11 -38.25 6.11 63.80
CA LYS A 11 -38.14 6.84 65.09
C LYS A 11 -36.99 6.40 65.99
N ASN A 12 -36.03 7.33 66.01
CA ASN A 12 -34.95 7.64 66.93
C ASN A 12 -35.29 7.53 68.43
N ALA A 13 -34.37 7.00 69.25
CA ALA A 13 -34.12 7.47 70.64
C ALA A 13 -32.86 6.81 71.24
N THR A 14 -31.74 7.50 71.07
CA THR A 14 -30.73 7.90 72.07
C THR A 14 -30.42 6.97 73.26
N GLY A 15 -29.15 6.53 73.33
CA GLY A 15 -28.54 5.92 74.52
C GLY A 15 -27.02 6.06 74.55
N HIS A 16 -26.55 7.22 75.03
CA HIS A 16 -25.33 7.47 75.81
C HIS A 16 -23.95 6.90 75.39
N SER A 17 -23.04 7.86 75.12
CA SER A 17 -21.71 7.98 75.75
C SER A 17 -20.73 6.80 75.66
N GLU A 18 -19.73 6.94 74.78
CA GLU A 18 -18.35 7.21 75.20
C GLU A 18 -17.44 7.36 73.97
N ALA A 19 -16.70 8.46 73.93
CA ALA A 19 -15.74 8.78 72.88
C ALA A 19 -14.58 7.78 72.87
N ARG A 20 -14.71 6.70 72.10
CA ARG A 20 -13.57 5.86 71.69
C ARG A 20 -12.90 6.50 70.49
N LYS A 21 -11.63 6.87 70.68
CA LYS A 21 -10.72 7.29 69.62
C LYS A 21 -10.78 6.27 68.46
N PRO A 22 -11.06 6.68 67.21
CA PRO A 22 -11.08 5.73 66.12
C PRO A 22 -9.65 5.22 65.89
N THR A 23 -9.44 3.93 66.14
CA THR A 23 -8.29 3.22 65.60
C THR A 23 -8.44 3.26 64.08
N THR A 24 -7.73 4.16 63.42
CA THR A 24 -7.58 4.16 61.98
C THR A 24 -6.86 2.87 61.60
N VAL A 25 -7.64 1.87 61.19
CA VAL A 25 -7.11 0.71 60.48
C VAL A 25 -6.60 1.25 59.15
N PRO A 26 -5.31 1.11 58.81
CA PRO A 26 -4.84 1.47 57.48
C PRO A 26 -5.65 0.66 56.46
N PRO A 27 -6.08 1.25 55.33
CA PRO A 27 -6.82 0.51 54.33
C PRO A 27 -6.02 -0.74 53.96
N PRO A 28 -6.65 -1.92 53.77
CA PRO A 28 -5.93 -3.07 53.24
C PRO A 28 -5.26 -2.58 51.96
N SER A 29 -3.95 -2.81 51.86
CA SER A 29 -3.16 -2.53 50.66
C SER A 29 -4.00 -3.04 49.50
N ALA A 30 -4.52 -2.12 48.69
CA ALA A 30 -5.36 -2.48 47.56
C ALA A 30 -4.50 -3.40 46.72
N ALA A 31 -4.79 -4.70 46.79
CA ALA A 31 -4.23 -5.66 45.87
C ALA A 31 -4.53 -5.03 44.52
N SER A 32 -3.47 -4.62 43.82
CA SER A 32 -3.61 -4.16 42.45
C SER A 32 -4.38 -5.27 41.77
N PRO A 33 -5.59 -5.04 41.24
CA PRO A 33 -6.27 -6.08 40.51
C PRO A 33 -5.27 -6.49 39.44
N GLU A 34 -4.79 -7.73 39.48
CA GLU A 34 -3.88 -8.24 38.47
C GLU A 34 -4.67 -8.21 37.16
N LEU A 35 -4.57 -7.08 36.46
CA LEU A 35 -5.16 -6.84 35.16
C LEU A 35 -4.41 -7.76 34.22
N SER A 36 -4.91 -8.99 34.13
CA SER A 36 -4.51 -9.95 33.11
C SER A 36 -4.55 -9.22 31.77
N LEU A 37 -3.41 -9.19 31.08
CA LEU A 37 -3.29 -8.48 29.81
C LEU A 37 -4.47 -8.87 28.90
N PRO A 38 -5.09 -7.90 28.22
CA PRO A 38 -6.22 -8.20 27.35
C PRO A 38 -5.83 -9.26 26.32
N PRO A 39 -6.77 -10.16 25.94
CA PRO A 39 -6.48 -11.25 25.02
C PRO A 39 -5.88 -10.70 23.73
N ARG A 40 -4.62 -11.06 23.47
CA ARG A 40 -3.88 -10.57 22.30
C ARG A 40 -4.44 -11.21 21.05
N ARG A 41 -5.12 -10.41 20.23
CA ARG A 41 -5.63 -10.84 18.92
C ARG A 41 -4.46 -11.33 18.06
N ARG A 42 -4.60 -12.53 17.50
CA ARG A 42 -3.59 -13.13 16.62
C ARG A 42 -3.46 -12.29 15.35
N THR A 43 -2.25 -11.82 15.07
CA THR A 43 -1.92 -11.08 13.85
C THR A 43 -1.04 -11.94 12.95
N PHE A 44 -1.32 -11.93 11.64
CA PHE A 44 -0.51 -12.64 10.66
C PHE A 44 0.49 -11.67 10.02
N SER A 45 1.78 -11.96 10.19
CA SER A 45 2.83 -11.27 9.46
C SER A 45 2.75 -11.57 7.96
N ALA A 46 3.27 -10.67 7.12
CA ALA A 46 3.29 -10.89 5.67
C ALA A 46 4.00 -12.21 5.29
N ALA A 47 5.12 -12.52 5.96
CA ALA A 47 5.84 -13.78 5.79
C ALA A 47 4.98 -15.01 6.14
N ALA A 48 4.19 -14.94 7.23
CA ALA A 48 3.28 -16.02 7.60
C ALA A 48 2.18 -16.21 6.55
N LYS A 49 1.61 -15.11 6.03
CA LYS A 49 0.59 -15.15 4.97
C LYS A 49 1.15 -15.80 3.69
N LEU A 50 2.34 -15.39 3.25
CA LEU A 50 2.99 -15.96 2.06
C LEU A 50 3.31 -17.45 2.22
N ARG A 51 3.80 -17.86 3.41
CA ARG A 51 4.04 -19.27 3.71
C ARG A 51 2.77 -20.11 3.58
N ILE A 52 1.67 -19.62 4.15
CA ILE A 52 0.38 -20.32 4.12
C ILE A 52 -0.17 -20.38 2.69
N LEU A 53 -0.10 -19.27 1.94
CA LEU A 53 -0.50 -19.24 0.53
C LEU A 53 0.27 -20.27 -0.30
N ALA A 54 1.60 -20.34 -0.16
CA ALA A 54 2.43 -21.31 -0.86
C ALA A 54 2.14 -22.76 -0.47
N GLU A 55 1.75 -23.02 0.79
CA GLU A 55 1.31 -24.34 1.22
C GLU A 55 -0.06 -24.71 0.64
N THR A 56 -1.02 -23.77 0.64
CA THR A 56 -2.33 -24.00 0.04
C THR A 56 -2.28 -24.19 -1.46
N ASP A 57 -1.37 -23.51 -2.15
CA ASP A 57 -1.21 -23.63 -3.60
C ASP A 57 -0.61 -25.00 -3.97
N ARG A 58 0.35 -25.52 -3.19
CA ARG A 58 0.86 -26.90 -3.36
C ARG A 58 -0.20 -27.97 -3.05
N ALA A 59 -1.11 -27.67 -2.14
CA ALA A 59 -2.19 -28.58 -1.74
C ALA A 59 -3.45 -28.45 -2.62
N ALA A 60 -3.44 -27.60 -3.65
CA ALA A 60 -4.58 -27.35 -4.51
C ALA A 60 -5.00 -28.62 -5.28
N ASP A 61 -4.03 -29.35 -5.81
CA ASP A 61 -4.28 -30.53 -6.65
C ASP A 61 -4.70 -31.77 -5.82
N THR A 62 -4.42 -31.77 -4.53
CA THR A 62 -4.65 -32.90 -3.61
C THR A 62 -5.83 -32.70 -2.66
N GLY A 63 -6.55 -31.57 -2.77
CA GLY A 63 -7.69 -31.27 -1.90
C GLY A 63 -7.33 -30.99 -0.43
N GLY A 64 -6.03 -30.80 -0.13
CA GLY A 64 -5.51 -30.62 1.23
C GLY A 64 -5.75 -29.24 1.85
N ILE A 65 -6.31 -28.30 1.10
CA ILE A 65 -6.48 -26.90 1.52
C ILE A 65 -7.27 -26.79 2.82
N ALA A 66 -8.36 -27.55 2.98
CA ALA A 66 -9.21 -27.47 4.17
C ALA A 66 -8.48 -27.92 5.45
N ALA A 67 -7.54 -28.86 5.35
CA ALA A 67 -6.72 -29.29 6.49
C ALA A 67 -5.76 -28.19 6.94
N ILE A 68 -5.13 -27.50 5.98
CA ILE A 68 -4.24 -26.36 6.25
C ILE A 68 -5.03 -25.21 6.89
N LEU A 69 -6.22 -24.89 6.37
CA LEU A 69 -7.08 -23.83 6.91
C LEU A 69 -7.50 -24.12 8.36
N ARG A 70 -7.88 -25.36 8.68
CA ARG A 70 -8.20 -25.77 10.06
C ARG A 70 -7.00 -25.66 10.99
N ARG A 71 -5.82 -26.10 10.55
CA ARG A 71 -4.57 -26.02 11.34
C ARG A 71 -4.18 -24.56 11.61
N GLU A 72 -4.34 -23.69 10.61
CA GLU A 72 -4.00 -22.28 10.73
C GLU A 72 -5.14 -21.45 11.35
N GLY A 73 -6.33 -22.01 11.55
CA GLY A 73 -7.52 -21.28 12.06
C GLY A 73 -8.02 -20.21 11.08
N LEU A 74 -7.93 -20.47 9.78
CA LEU A 74 -8.29 -19.55 8.70
C LEU A 74 -9.59 -19.97 8.02
N TYR A 75 -10.32 -18.99 7.52
CA TYR A 75 -11.50 -19.21 6.70
C TYR A 75 -11.19 -19.04 5.21
N SER A 76 -12.04 -19.62 4.34
CA SER A 76 -11.86 -19.55 2.88
C SER A 76 -11.91 -18.12 2.33
N SER A 77 -12.73 -17.23 2.92
CA SER A 77 -12.75 -15.81 2.55
C SER A 77 -11.40 -15.15 2.79
N THR A 78 -10.77 -15.42 3.94
CA THR A 78 -9.45 -14.87 4.29
C THR A 78 -8.39 -15.33 3.30
N LEU A 79 -8.45 -16.59 2.86
CA LEU A 79 -7.54 -17.11 1.83
C LEU A 79 -7.72 -16.39 0.49
N THR A 80 -8.97 -16.14 0.10
CA THR A 80 -9.31 -15.43 -1.14
C THR A 80 -8.82 -13.98 -1.09
N ASP A 81 -9.03 -13.29 0.03
CA ASP A 81 -8.54 -11.94 0.26
C ASP A 81 -7.02 -11.87 0.19
N TRP A 82 -6.32 -12.86 0.76
CA TRP A 82 -4.87 -12.91 0.72
C TRP A 82 -4.33 -13.21 -0.67
N ARG A 83 -5.00 -14.04 -1.47
CA ARG A 83 -4.65 -14.24 -2.89
C ARG A 83 -4.78 -12.92 -3.66
N ARG A 84 -5.89 -12.21 -3.51
CA ARG A 84 -6.07 -10.88 -4.09
C ARG A 84 -5.01 -9.88 -3.64
N GLN A 85 -4.64 -9.89 -2.35
CA GLN A 85 -3.56 -9.05 -1.81
C GLN A 85 -2.19 -9.41 -2.41
N ARG A 86 -1.90 -10.69 -2.64
CA ARG A 86 -0.67 -11.13 -3.30
C ARG A 86 -0.63 -10.64 -4.75
N ASP A 87 -1.72 -10.85 -5.49
CA ASP A 87 -1.80 -10.51 -6.91
C ASP A 87 -1.75 -8.98 -7.12
N ALA A 88 -2.27 -8.21 -6.16
CA ALA A 88 -2.13 -6.75 -6.10
C ALA A 88 -0.75 -6.26 -5.61
N GLY A 89 0.19 -7.16 -5.32
CA GLY A 89 1.54 -6.82 -4.84
C GLY A 89 1.58 -6.26 -3.41
N ALA A 90 0.51 -6.41 -2.62
CA ALA A 90 0.41 -5.82 -1.28
C ALA A 90 1.46 -6.39 -0.32
N PHE A 91 1.79 -7.68 -0.40
CA PHE A 91 2.82 -8.27 0.48
C PHE A 91 4.24 -7.80 0.15
N GLU A 92 4.52 -7.45 -1.12
CA GLU A 92 5.77 -6.80 -1.51
C GLU A 92 5.80 -5.32 -1.10
N ALA A 93 4.64 -4.64 -1.13
CA ALA A 93 4.48 -3.27 -0.64
C ALA A 93 4.61 -3.13 0.90
N LEU A 94 4.60 -4.26 1.63
CA LEU A 94 4.75 -4.35 3.09
C LEU A 94 6.20 -4.61 3.55
N LYS A 95 7.16 -4.82 2.63
CA LYS A 95 8.57 -4.58 2.95
C LYS A 95 8.70 -3.12 3.39
N PRO A 96 9.54 -2.76 4.38
CA PRO A 96 9.68 -1.38 4.82
C PRO A 96 10.13 -0.50 3.65
N GLN A 97 9.18 0.07 2.92
CA GLN A 97 9.46 1.05 1.89
C GLN A 97 9.92 2.30 2.63
N ARG A 98 11.16 2.72 2.36
CA ARG A 98 11.73 3.94 2.94
C ARG A 98 10.71 5.06 2.74
N ARG A 99 10.33 5.73 3.83
CA ARG A 99 9.56 6.98 3.75
C ARG A 99 10.34 7.98 2.89
N GLY A 100 9.75 8.38 1.78
CA GLY A 100 10.31 9.31 0.79
C GLY A 100 9.54 9.22 -0.52
N PRO A 101 9.69 10.19 -1.45
CA PRO A 101 9.11 10.12 -2.77
C PRO A 101 9.47 8.81 -3.44
N LYS A 102 8.47 8.09 -3.93
CA LYS A 102 8.64 6.80 -4.60
C LYS A 102 9.62 7.02 -5.78
N PRO A 103 10.74 6.28 -5.89
CA PRO A 103 11.55 6.35 -7.09
C PRO A 103 10.63 5.93 -8.23
N VAL A 104 10.36 6.85 -9.15
CA VAL A 104 9.65 6.56 -10.39
C VAL A 104 10.49 5.48 -11.06
N PRO A 105 9.97 4.24 -11.23
CA PRO A 105 10.72 3.24 -11.96
C PRO A 105 10.94 3.82 -13.33
N ALA A 106 12.22 4.05 -13.70
CA ALA A 106 12.60 4.51 -15.02
C ALA A 106 11.86 3.62 -16.01
N GLN A 107 10.87 4.21 -16.68
CA GLN A 107 10.05 3.42 -17.59
C GLN A 107 10.98 3.02 -18.73
N PRO A 108 10.93 1.78 -19.23
CA PRO A 108 11.67 1.45 -20.46
C PRO A 108 11.36 2.43 -21.60
N ALA A 109 10.14 3.01 -21.58
CA ALA A 109 9.72 4.11 -22.44
C ALA A 109 10.62 5.37 -22.36
N ASP A 110 11.24 5.68 -21.22
CA ASP A 110 12.10 6.86 -21.08
C ASP A 110 13.43 6.68 -21.83
N ALA A 111 13.97 5.46 -21.84
CA ALA A 111 15.17 5.12 -22.61
C ALA A 111 14.90 5.18 -24.12
N ASP A 112 13.74 4.66 -24.54
CA ASP A 112 13.29 4.73 -25.93
C ASP A 112 13.07 6.19 -26.37
N LEU A 113 12.46 7.01 -25.53
CA LEU A 113 12.25 8.44 -25.82
C LEU A 113 13.57 9.20 -26.01
N ASP A 114 14.58 8.92 -25.17
CA ASP A 114 15.88 9.57 -25.28
C ASP A 114 16.66 9.09 -26.51
N GLN A 115 16.54 7.82 -26.88
CA GLN A 115 17.08 7.30 -28.13
C GLN A 115 16.41 7.97 -29.33
N LEU A 116 15.08 8.00 -29.37
CA LEU A 116 14.30 8.64 -30.44
C LEU A 116 14.65 10.13 -30.57
N ARG A 117 14.84 10.84 -29.45
CA ARG A 117 15.26 12.26 -29.47
C ARG A 117 16.63 12.45 -30.11
N ARG A 118 17.61 11.59 -29.79
CA ARG A 118 18.95 11.64 -30.37
C ARG A 118 18.91 11.35 -31.87
N GLU A 119 18.15 10.36 -32.28
CA GLU A 119 17.97 10.02 -33.70
C GLU A 119 17.30 11.17 -34.46
N ASN A 120 16.25 11.77 -33.89
CA ASN A 120 15.56 12.91 -34.51
C ASN A 120 16.50 14.12 -34.67
N ALA A 121 17.30 14.43 -33.65
CA ALA A 121 18.30 15.50 -33.73
C ALA A 121 19.35 15.24 -34.82
N ARG A 122 19.86 14.01 -34.93
CA ARG A 122 20.81 13.62 -35.97
C ARG A 122 20.20 13.73 -37.37
N LEU A 123 18.96 13.27 -37.54
CA LEU A 123 18.26 13.34 -38.83
C LEU A 123 18.02 14.79 -39.26
N ARG A 124 17.62 15.66 -38.32
CA ARG A 124 17.46 17.11 -38.58
C ARG A 124 18.76 17.74 -39.04
N GLN A 125 19.87 17.48 -38.37
CA GLN A 125 21.18 18.01 -38.78
C GLN A 125 21.58 17.54 -40.18
N ARG A 126 21.29 16.28 -40.53
CA ARG A 126 21.57 15.76 -41.87
C ARG A 126 20.68 16.42 -42.93
N LEU A 127 19.43 16.71 -42.58
CA LEU A 127 18.48 17.40 -43.43
C LEU A 127 18.95 18.85 -43.68
N GLU A 128 19.30 19.59 -42.63
CA GLU A 128 19.86 20.95 -42.73
C GLU A 128 21.12 20.98 -43.62
N HIS A 129 22.01 19.99 -43.47
CA HIS A 129 23.20 19.90 -44.32
C HIS A 129 22.85 19.65 -45.79
N ALA A 130 21.87 18.77 -46.07
CA ALA A 130 21.41 18.52 -47.43
C ALA A 130 20.74 19.74 -48.04
N GLU A 131 19.92 20.46 -47.27
CA GLU A 131 19.29 21.71 -47.69
C GLU A 131 20.33 22.80 -48.01
N ALA A 132 21.37 22.93 -47.19
CA ALA A 132 22.47 23.87 -47.45
C ALA A 132 23.21 23.52 -48.75
N ILE A 133 23.45 22.24 -49.02
CA ILE A 133 24.05 21.79 -50.30
C ILE A 133 23.14 22.16 -51.46
N ILE A 134 21.84 21.87 -51.36
CA ILE A 134 20.86 22.20 -52.40
C ILE A 134 20.81 23.72 -52.63
N GLU A 135 20.88 24.53 -51.57
CA GLU A 135 20.90 25.98 -51.67
C GLU A 135 22.15 26.48 -52.40
N ILE A 136 23.33 25.96 -52.06
CA ILE A 136 24.59 26.29 -52.77
C ILE A 136 24.49 25.90 -54.24
N GLN A 137 23.99 24.69 -54.53
CA GLN A 137 23.79 24.23 -55.92
C GLN A 137 22.86 25.16 -56.68
N LYS A 138 21.73 25.57 -56.09
CA LYS A 138 20.79 26.54 -56.69
C LYS A 138 21.47 27.88 -56.96
N LYS A 139 22.26 28.41 -56.03
CA LYS A 139 23.01 29.68 -56.20
C LYS A 139 24.05 29.60 -57.31
N VAL A 140 24.85 28.54 -57.36
CA VAL A 140 25.85 28.31 -58.41
C VAL A 140 25.19 28.18 -59.78
N ALA A 141 24.11 27.39 -59.87
CA ALA A 141 23.35 27.19 -61.10
C ALA A 141 22.74 28.50 -61.63
N ALA A 142 22.24 29.36 -60.73
CA ALA A 142 21.76 30.70 -61.07
C ALA A 142 22.88 31.61 -61.61
N LEU A 143 24.08 31.59 -61.00
CA LEU A 143 25.24 32.36 -61.49
C LEU A 143 25.72 31.90 -62.87
N LEU A 144 25.59 30.60 -63.16
CA LEU A 144 25.98 30.00 -64.44
C LEU A 144 24.87 30.06 -65.51
N GLY A 145 23.71 30.64 -65.20
CA GLY A 145 22.59 30.77 -66.15
C GLY A 145 21.88 29.45 -66.47
N MET A 146 22.03 28.42 -65.62
CA MET A 146 21.42 27.10 -65.78
C MET A 146 20.47 26.81 -64.61
N PRO A 147 19.29 27.44 -64.52
CA PRO A 147 18.42 27.30 -63.35
C PRO A 147 17.96 25.84 -63.15
N MET A 148 18.13 25.31 -61.94
CA MET A 148 17.63 23.98 -61.56
C MET A 148 16.12 24.04 -61.25
N ALA A 149 15.34 23.08 -61.75
CA ALA A 149 13.92 22.97 -61.45
C ALA A 149 13.72 22.77 -59.93
N THR A 150 12.99 23.69 -59.28
CA THR A 150 12.59 23.52 -57.89
C THR A 150 11.36 22.60 -57.87
N THR A 151 11.56 21.32 -57.56
CA THR A 151 10.44 20.45 -57.24
C THR A 151 9.96 20.85 -55.85
N ALA A 152 8.94 21.71 -55.78
CA ALA A 152 8.15 21.88 -54.57
C ALA A 152 7.51 20.52 -54.28
N HIS A 153 8.04 19.76 -53.33
CA HIS A 153 7.30 18.68 -52.72
C HIS A 153 6.46 19.30 -51.61
N ASP A 154 5.23 19.60 -52.02
CA ASP A 154 4.05 19.80 -51.23
C ASP A 154 3.75 18.52 -50.41
N GLU A 155 3.35 18.71 -49.14
CA GLU A 155 2.40 17.94 -48.32
C GLU A 155 2.38 16.38 -48.40
N THR A 156 2.21 15.55 -47.36
CA THR A 156 1.56 15.59 -46.02
C THR A 156 1.70 14.16 -45.40
N PRO A 157 1.20 13.80 -44.19
CA PRO A 157 0.39 14.55 -43.20
C PRO A 157 1.08 14.81 -41.85
#